data_AF-A0A528JWP3-F1
#
_entry.id   AF-A0A528JWP3-F1
#
_cell.length_a   1.000
_cell.length_b   1.000
_cell.length_c   1.000
_cell.angle_alpha   90.00
_cell.angle_beta   90.00
_cell.angle_gamma   90.00
#
_symmetry.space_group_name_H-M   'P 1'
#
loop_
_entity.id
_entity.type
_entity.pdbx_description
1 polymer ?
#
loop_
_entity_poly.entity_id
_entity_poly.type
_entity_poly.pdbx_seq_one_letter_code
_entity_poly.pdbx_strand_id
1 'polypeptide(L)'
;PGGLMDRFFAQNLASLIDMTGQDWNWKQDARFGRDLSKSTLKNFQLAAEIRNAFFPSGGSVPSVSVTFTPFSLHGDADTAVLDVDGQIVQSNQAGNAPSTVTWPSGMASASASLSLVPEMPGRESAIRFEGPWALKRLLDKADITSTGGNTEARFVIGGRDVAYTVQTSSDPNPLFLPALSGFSCPKAF
;
A
#
# COMPACT_ATOMS: atom_id res chain seq x y z
N PRO A 1 -15.73 -2.27 -1.88
CA PRO A 1 -16.70 -2.38 -3.00
C PRO A 1 -18.13 -2.39 -2.46
N GLY A 2 -19.09 -1.74 -3.13
CA GLY A 2 -20.49 -1.71 -2.69
C GLY A 2 -20.78 -0.82 -1.46
N GLY A 3 -19.82 0.05 -1.09
CA GLY A 3 -19.98 1.05 -0.04
C GLY A 3 -20.83 2.25 -0.49
N LEU A 4 -21.05 3.20 0.41
CA LEU A 4 -21.92 4.37 0.17
C LEU A 4 -21.45 5.22 -1.03
N MET A 5 -20.15 5.51 -1.10
CA MET A 5 -19.55 6.28 -2.20
C MET A 5 -19.65 5.55 -3.55
N ASP A 6 -19.46 4.23 -3.54
CA ASP A 6 -19.52 3.39 -4.74
C ASP A 6 -20.95 3.32 -5.30
N ARG A 7 -21.94 3.09 -4.42
CA ARG A 7 -23.36 3.09 -4.81
C ARG A 7 -23.80 4.45 -5.34
N PHE A 8 -23.41 5.53 -4.66
CA PHE A 8 -23.73 6.88 -5.11
C PHE A 8 -23.13 7.14 -6.50
N PHE A 9 -21.87 6.79 -6.71
CA PHE A 9 -21.19 6.92 -8.00
C PHE A 9 -21.92 6.15 -9.10
N ALA A 10 -22.19 4.86 -8.87
CA ALA A 10 -22.85 3.99 -9.84
C ALA A 10 -24.26 4.49 -10.21
N GLN A 11 -25.01 5.00 -9.23
CA GLN A 11 -26.40 5.43 -9.43
C GLN A 11 -26.52 6.84 -10.04
N ASN A 12 -25.63 7.76 -9.69
CA ASN A 12 -25.83 9.19 -9.99
C ASN A 12 -24.81 9.76 -10.99
N LEU A 13 -23.59 9.20 -11.04
CA LEU A 13 -22.46 9.84 -11.73
C LEU A 13 -21.90 9.03 -12.89
N ALA A 14 -21.94 7.70 -12.84
CA ALA A 14 -21.29 6.84 -13.82
C ALA A 14 -21.77 7.08 -15.27
N SER A 15 -23.04 7.43 -15.47
CA SER A 15 -23.58 7.74 -16.80
C SER A 15 -23.10 9.08 -17.35
N LEU A 16 -22.72 10.01 -16.47
CA LEU A 16 -22.33 11.39 -16.77
C LEU A 16 -20.81 11.55 -17.01
N ILE A 17 -20.02 10.53 -16.70
CA ILE A 17 -18.56 10.56 -16.75
C ILE A 17 -18.05 9.68 -17.89
N ASP A 18 -17.11 10.22 -18.66
CA ASP A 18 -16.24 9.48 -19.54
C ASP A 18 -15.02 8.96 -18.74
N MET A 19 -14.92 7.64 -18.67
CA MET A 19 -13.89 6.90 -17.92
C MET A 19 -12.89 6.20 -18.87
N THR A 20 -12.94 6.49 -20.17
CA THR A 20 -12.13 5.78 -21.18
C THR A 20 -10.66 6.22 -21.22
N GLY A 21 -10.36 7.42 -20.73
CA GLY A 21 -9.00 7.97 -20.64
C GLY A 21 -8.33 7.76 -19.29
N GLN A 22 -7.04 8.12 -19.22
CA GLN A 22 -6.23 8.17 -17.99
C GLN A 22 -6.83 9.12 -16.94
N ASP A 23 -7.41 10.23 -17.37
CA ASP A 23 -8.17 11.14 -16.53
C ASP A 23 -9.65 11.08 -16.90
N TRP A 24 -10.49 10.98 -15.87
CA TRP A 24 -11.94 11.01 -16.05
C TRP A 24 -12.39 12.41 -16.42
N ASN A 25 -13.36 12.49 -17.33
CA ASN A 25 -13.95 13.76 -17.77
C ASN A 25 -15.47 13.70 -17.72
N TRP A 26 -16.13 14.84 -17.54
CA TRP A 26 -17.58 14.92 -17.73
C TRP A 26 -17.92 14.80 -19.22
N LYS A 27 -18.96 14.03 -19.55
CA LYS A 27 -19.48 13.96 -20.92
C LYS A 27 -20.06 15.32 -21.32
N GLN A 28 -19.73 15.78 -22.53
CA GLN A 28 -20.06 17.15 -23.00
C GLN A 28 -21.55 17.37 -23.24
N ASP A 29 -22.28 16.28 -23.44
CA ASP A 29 -23.70 16.17 -23.74
C ASP A 29 -24.57 16.10 -22.47
N ALA A 30 -23.96 15.98 -21.29
CA ALA A 30 -24.65 16.16 -20.02
C ALA A 30 -24.95 17.66 -19.82
N ARG A 31 -26.23 18.05 -19.87
CA ARG A 31 -26.69 19.44 -19.58
C ARG A 31 -26.16 19.99 -18.24
N PHE A 32 -25.75 19.12 -17.33
CA PHE A 32 -25.22 19.41 -16.00
C PHE A 32 -23.67 19.41 -15.90
N GLY A 33 -22.95 18.95 -16.94
CA GLY A 33 -21.50 18.73 -16.88
C GLY A 33 -20.65 20.00 -16.72
N ARG A 34 -21.21 21.19 -17.00
CA ARG A 34 -20.50 22.47 -16.85
C ARG A 34 -20.44 23.01 -15.42
N ASP A 35 -21.39 22.62 -14.56
CA ASP A 35 -21.47 23.10 -13.18
C ASP A 35 -20.87 22.13 -12.16
N LEU A 36 -20.47 20.93 -12.61
CA LEU A 36 -19.90 19.90 -11.76
C LEU A 36 -18.40 20.09 -11.57
N SER A 37 -18.00 20.13 -10.29
CA SER A 37 -16.62 20.34 -9.88
C SER A 37 -15.66 19.27 -10.43
N LYS A 38 -14.63 19.71 -11.17
CA LYS A 38 -13.52 18.85 -11.62
C LYS A 38 -12.76 18.21 -10.44
N SER A 39 -12.66 18.92 -9.31
CA SER A 39 -12.01 18.37 -8.11
C SER A 39 -12.82 17.23 -7.49
N THR A 40 -14.15 17.30 -7.54
CA THR A 40 -15.03 16.20 -7.11
C THR A 40 -14.87 14.99 -8.02
N LEU A 41 -14.81 15.21 -9.35
CA LEU A 41 -14.54 14.13 -10.31
C LEU A 41 -13.20 13.44 -10.03
N LYS A 42 -12.13 14.22 -9.78
CA LYS A 42 -10.82 13.67 -9.44
C LYS A 42 -10.85 12.83 -8.15
N ASN A 43 -11.60 13.27 -7.13
CA ASN A 43 -11.76 12.48 -5.89
C ASN A 43 -12.47 11.13 -6.14
N PHE A 44 -13.44 11.05 -7.04
CA PHE A 44 -14.07 9.77 -7.42
C PHE A 44 -13.11 8.87 -8.20
N GLN A 45 -12.30 9.45 -9.09
CA GLN A 45 -11.26 8.70 -9.79
C GLN A 45 -10.24 8.12 -8.79
N LEU A 46 -9.73 8.95 -7.86
CA LEU A 46 -8.80 8.49 -6.82
C LEU A 46 -9.42 7.39 -5.93
N ALA A 47 -10.69 7.52 -5.56
CA ALA A 47 -11.40 6.50 -4.80
C ALA A 47 -11.54 5.17 -5.58
N ALA A 48 -11.78 5.24 -6.90
CA ALA A 48 -11.83 4.08 -7.77
C ALA A 48 -10.45 3.41 -7.91
N GLU A 49 -9.37 4.19 -8.05
CA GLU A 49 -7.99 3.70 -8.07
C GLU A 49 -7.64 2.96 -6.77
N ILE A 50 -7.92 3.56 -5.61
CA ILE A 50 -7.73 2.91 -4.29
C ILE A 50 -8.54 1.62 -4.21
N ARG A 51 -9.82 1.65 -4.60
CA ARG A 51 -10.68 0.46 -4.58
C ARG A 51 -10.10 -0.67 -5.43
N ASN A 52 -9.67 -0.37 -6.65
CA ASN A 52 -9.20 -1.38 -7.59
C ASN A 52 -7.91 -2.06 -7.09
N ALA A 53 -7.02 -1.32 -6.42
CA ALA A 53 -5.77 -1.88 -5.93
C ALA A 53 -5.90 -2.69 -4.64
N PHE A 54 -6.83 -2.31 -3.75
CA PHE A 54 -7.01 -2.96 -2.44
C PHE A 54 -8.06 -4.08 -2.44
N PHE A 55 -8.97 -4.08 -3.42
CA PHE A 55 -10.05 -5.07 -3.52
C PHE A 55 -10.05 -5.79 -4.87
N PRO A 56 -8.92 -6.42 -5.27
CA PRO A 56 -8.79 -7.05 -6.59
C PRO A 56 -9.79 -8.19 -6.81
N SER A 57 -10.26 -8.85 -5.74
CA SER A 57 -11.28 -9.91 -5.77
C SER A 57 -12.73 -9.41 -5.72
N GLY A 58 -12.95 -8.09 -5.69
CA GLY A 58 -14.28 -7.50 -5.60
C GLY A 58 -14.98 -7.64 -4.23
N GLY A 59 -14.32 -8.23 -3.24
CA GLY A 59 -14.85 -8.40 -1.89
C GLY A 59 -15.04 -7.10 -1.10
N SER A 60 -15.69 -7.19 0.07
CA SER A 60 -15.88 -6.06 0.99
C SER A 60 -14.71 -5.82 1.94
N VAL A 61 -13.75 -6.75 1.99
CA VAL A 61 -12.55 -6.69 2.83
C VAL A 61 -11.32 -6.55 1.92
N PRO A 62 -10.41 -5.60 2.19
CA PRO A 62 -9.19 -5.48 1.41
C PRO A 62 -8.29 -6.70 1.67
N SER A 63 -7.59 -7.17 0.64
CA SER A 63 -6.63 -8.27 0.77
C SER A 63 -5.59 -8.16 -0.34
N VAL A 64 -4.33 -8.02 0.04
CA VAL A 64 -3.19 -7.88 -0.86
C VAL A 64 -2.16 -8.94 -0.49
N SER A 65 -1.69 -9.69 -1.47
CA SER A 65 -0.54 -10.58 -1.30
C SER A 65 0.73 -9.79 -1.61
N VAL A 66 1.64 -9.75 -0.64
CA VAL A 66 2.91 -9.01 -0.72
C VAL A 66 4.05 -10.00 -0.59
N THR A 67 4.90 -10.07 -1.61
CA THR A 67 6.10 -10.89 -1.60
C THR A 67 7.31 -10.02 -1.27
N PHE A 68 8.02 -10.39 -0.21
CA PHE A 68 9.28 -9.79 0.21
C PHE A 68 10.43 -10.72 -0.16
N THR A 69 11.41 -10.21 -0.90
CA THR A 69 12.65 -10.92 -1.23
C THR A 69 13.82 -10.15 -0.64
N PRO A 70 14.43 -10.62 0.48
CA PRO A 70 15.58 -9.96 1.06
C PRO A 70 16.79 -10.08 0.14
N PHE A 71 17.46 -8.97 -0.16
CA PHE A 71 18.63 -8.96 -1.04
C PHE A 71 19.86 -8.28 -0.42
N SER A 72 19.70 -7.57 0.70
CA SER A 72 20.81 -6.95 1.41
C SER A 72 20.51 -6.89 2.91
N LEU A 73 21.53 -7.12 3.72
CA LEU A 73 21.52 -7.03 5.17
C LEU A 73 22.89 -6.48 5.63
N HIS A 74 22.89 -5.57 6.59
CA HIS A 74 24.11 -5.00 7.14
C HIS A 74 25.02 -6.08 7.73
N GLY A 75 26.34 -5.96 7.56
CA GLY A 75 27.30 -6.98 8.01
C GLY A 75 27.29 -7.26 9.51
N ASP A 76 26.89 -6.28 10.33
CA ASP A 76 26.74 -6.41 11.78
C ASP A 76 25.35 -6.90 12.24
N ALA A 77 24.52 -7.41 11.34
CA ALA A 77 23.24 -8.04 11.65
C ALA A 77 23.23 -9.47 11.12
N ASP A 78 23.14 -10.47 12.00
CA ASP A 78 23.07 -11.87 11.60
C ASP A 78 21.75 -12.16 10.88
N THR A 79 20.66 -11.59 11.40
CA THR A 79 19.32 -11.76 10.83
C THR A 79 18.48 -10.49 10.93
N ALA A 80 17.52 -10.35 10.01
CA ALA A 80 16.40 -9.43 10.13
C ALA A 80 15.08 -10.21 10.16
N VAL A 81 14.17 -9.79 11.02
CA VAL A 81 12.85 -10.41 11.18
C VAL A 81 11.79 -9.36 10.90
N LEU A 82 11.14 -9.49 9.75
CA LEU A 82 9.93 -8.73 9.40
C LEU A 82 8.73 -9.56 9.83
N ASP A 83 7.90 -9.01 10.71
CA ASP A 83 6.64 -9.59 11.16
C ASP A 83 5.49 -8.74 10.64
N VAL A 84 4.54 -9.34 9.92
CA VAL A 84 3.33 -8.71 9.42
C VAL A 84 2.11 -9.52 9.87
N ASP A 85 1.40 -9.00 10.85
CA ASP A 85 0.29 -9.69 11.52
C ASP A 85 0.67 -11.14 11.91
N GLY A 86 1.85 -11.38 12.48
CA GLY A 86 2.33 -12.72 12.85
C GLY A 86 2.91 -13.55 11.70
N GLN A 87 2.88 -13.06 10.45
CA GLN A 87 3.56 -13.71 9.32
C GLN A 87 5.01 -13.23 9.26
N ILE A 88 5.94 -14.15 9.45
CA ILE A 88 7.38 -13.85 9.55
C ILE A 88 8.08 -13.98 8.19
N VAL A 89 8.84 -12.96 7.83
CA VAL A 89 9.85 -12.96 6.77
C VAL A 89 11.22 -12.81 7.41
N GLN A 90 11.97 -13.91 7.46
CA GLN A 90 13.34 -13.91 7.97
C GLN A 90 14.32 -13.60 6.84
N SER A 91 15.31 -12.76 7.16
CA SER A 91 16.43 -12.42 6.27
C SER A 91 17.73 -12.80 6.98
N ASN A 92 18.65 -13.41 6.25
CA ASN A 92 19.99 -13.78 6.69
C ASN A 92 21.03 -13.11 5.77
N GLN A 93 22.31 -13.23 6.10
CA GLN A 93 23.42 -12.71 5.28
C GLN A 93 23.45 -13.27 3.85
N ALA A 94 23.04 -14.53 3.65
CA ALA A 94 23.00 -15.18 2.34
C ALA A 94 21.89 -16.25 2.28
N GLY A 95 21.54 -16.68 1.07
CA GLY A 95 20.60 -17.79 0.85
C GLY A 95 19.14 -17.44 1.14
N ASN A 96 18.76 -16.17 1.04
CA ASN A 96 17.38 -15.73 1.25
C ASN A 96 16.47 -16.18 0.12
N ALA A 97 15.24 -16.57 0.47
CA ALA A 97 14.18 -16.92 -0.47
C ALA A 97 13.02 -15.91 -0.38
N PRO A 98 12.26 -15.68 -1.47
CA PRO A 98 11.04 -14.89 -1.43
C PRO A 98 10.03 -15.45 -0.42
N SER A 99 9.40 -14.56 0.36
CA SER A 99 8.34 -14.92 1.31
C SER A 99 7.11 -14.05 1.06
N THR A 100 5.94 -14.68 0.92
CA THR A 100 4.68 -13.97 0.67
C THR A 100 3.85 -13.87 1.95
N VAL A 101 3.38 -12.67 2.26
CA VAL A 101 2.45 -12.39 3.35
C VAL A 101 1.13 -11.87 2.77
N THR A 102 0.03 -12.14 3.45
CA THR A 102 -1.29 -11.58 3.11
C THR A 102 -1.63 -10.45 4.08
N TRP A 103 -1.92 -9.26 3.56
CA TRP A 103 -2.28 -8.10 4.36
C TRP A 103 -3.47 -7.35 3.76
N PRO A 104 -4.45 -6.91 4.58
CA PRO A 104 -4.63 -7.28 5.99
C PRO A 104 -4.97 -8.76 6.17
N SER A 105 -4.45 -9.40 7.22
CA SER A 105 -4.68 -10.84 7.49
C SER A 105 -6.02 -11.14 8.20
N GLY A 106 -6.74 -10.11 8.64
CA GLY A 106 -8.00 -10.26 9.39
C GLY A 106 -7.83 -10.57 10.88
N MET A 107 -6.61 -10.59 11.41
CA MET A 107 -6.36 -10.76 12.84
C MET A 107 -6.84 -9.56 13.67
N ALA A 108 -7.33 -9.83 14.89
CA ALA A 108 -7.85 -8.81 15.80
C ALA A 108 -6.79 -7.81 16.26
N SER A 109 -5.51 -8.17 16.23
CA SER A 109 -4.38 -7.33 16.61
C SER A 109 -3.43 -7.18 15.42
N ALA A 110 -3.86 -6.42 14.42
CA ALA A 110 -3.02 -6.11 13.27
C ALA A 110 -1.76 -5.35 13.72
N SER A 111 -0.60 -5.76 13.24
CA SER A 111 0.69 -5.14 13.59
C SER A 111 1.74 -5.41 12.52
N ALA A 112 2.78 -4.59 12.52
CA ALA A 112 3.94 -4.82 11.66
C ALA A 112 5.20 -4.37 12.39
N SER A 113 6.24 -5.20 12.37
CA SER A 113 7.54 -4.83 12.95
C SER A 113 8.70 -5.38 12.13
N LEU A 114 9.82 -4.68 12.22
CA LEU A 114 11.09 -5.11 11.64
C LEU A 114 12.16 -5.00 12.71
N SER A 115 12.89 -6.08 12.97
CA SER A 115 13.98 -6.11 13.94
C SER A 115 15.26 -6.71 13.36
N LEU A 116 16.41 -6.21 13.79
CA LEU A 116 17.75 -6.67 13.44
C LEU A 116 18.40 -7.35 14.65
N VAL A 117 18.96 -8.54 14.44
CA VAL A 117 19.62 -9.36 15.47
C VAL A 117 21.11 -9.46 15.14
N PRO A 118 22.02 -9.37 16.12
CA PRO A 118 21.76 -9.13 17.54
C PRO A 118 21.32 -7.68 17.81
N GLU A 119 20.65 -7.46 18.95
CA GLU A 119 20.43 -6.11 19.44
C GLU A 119 21.75 -5.45 19.80
N MET A 120 21.88 -4.16 19.50
CA MET A 120 23.09 -3.38 19.82
C MET A 120 22.82 -2.43 20.99
N PRO A 121 23.62 -2.48 22.07
CA PRO A 121 23.50 -1.54 23.18
C PRO A 121 23.61 -0.09 22.70
N GLY A 122 22.69 0.76 23.17
CA GLY A 122 22.65 2.19 22.83
C GLY A 122 22.17 2.51 21.42
N ARG A 123 21.62 1.54 20.69
CA ARG A 123 21.06 1.74 19.34
C ARG A 123 19.69 1.05 19.23
N GLU A 124 18.78 1.65 18.48
CA GLU A 124 17.56 0.96 18.10
C GLU A 124 17.91 -0.26 17.23
N SER A 125 17.20 -1.36 17.46
CA SER A 125 17.33 -2.58 16.66
C SER A 125 15.98 -3.05 16.13
N ALA A 126 14.90 -2.32 16.40
CA ALA A 126 13.58 -2.64 15.90
C ALA A 126 12.70 -1.40 15.69
N ILE A 127 11.77 -1.49 14.75
CA ILE A 127 10.67 -0.55 14.54
C ILE A 127 9.35 -1.33 14.53
N ARG A 128 8.28 -0.78 15.12
CA ARG A 128 6.98 -1.46 15.25
C ARG A 128 5.82 -0.47 15.11
N PHE A 129 4.74 -0.94 14.50
CA PHE A 129 3.48 -0.23 14.38
C PHE A 129 2.30 -1.17 14.68
N GLU A 130 1.18 -0.60 15.15
CA GLU A 130 -0.03 -1.36 15.53
C GLU A 130 -1.29 -0.83 14.85
N GLY A 131 -2.25 -1.71 14.59
CA GLY A 131 -3.51 -1.40 13.93
C GLY A 131 -3.50 -1.75 12.44
N PRO A 132 -4.65 -1.57 11.76
CA PRO A 132 -4.89 -2.12 10.42
C PRO A 132 -3.94 -1.60 9.33
N TRP A 133 -3.32 -0.44 9.55
CA TRP A 133 -2.36 0.21 8.64
C TRP A 133 -0.90 0.08 9.08
N ALA A 134 -0.59 -0.86 9.97
CA ALA A 134 0.76 -1.04 10.50
C ALA A 134 1.79 -1.32 9.41
N LEU A 135 1.50 -2.23 8.47
CA LEU A 135 2.42 -2.55 7.37
C LEU A 135 2.74 -1.32 6.51
N LYS A 136 1.73 -0.54 6.14
CA LYS A 136 1.92 0.68 5.35
C LYS A 136 2.82 1.68 6.09
N ARG A 137 2.53 1.93 7.38
CA ARG A 137 3.35 2.85 8.18
C ARG A 137 4.78 2.35 8.41
N LEU A 138 4.96 1.02 8.46
CA LEU A 138 6.29 0.42 8.46
C LEU A 138 7.00 0.75 7.15
N LEU A 139 6.39 0.47 6.00
CA LEU A 139 6.96 0.77 4.68
C LEU A 139 7.23 2.26 4.45
N ASP A 140 6.47 3.15 5.10
CA ASP A 140 6.72 4.60 5.10
C ASP A 140 8.02 5.02 5.82
N LYS A 141 8.64 4.09 6.56
CA LYS A 141 9.98 4.27 7.15
C LYS A 141 11.11 3.79 6.25
N ALA A 142 10.80 3.14 5.12
CA ALA A 142 11.81 2.71 4.17
C ALA A 142 12.11 3.80 3.15
N ASP A 143 13.37 3.86 2.70
CA ASP A 143 13.72 4.52 1.46
C ASP A 143 13.25 3.63 0.30
N ILE A 144 12.29 4.13 -0.47
CA ILE A 144 11.64 3.40 -1.56
C ILE A 144 12.24 3.82 -2.90
N THR A 145 12.67 2.85 -3.70
CA THR A 145 13.09 3.05 -5.09
C THR A 145 12.32 2.10 -6.01
N SER A 146 11.63 2.64 -7.01
CA SER A 146 10.88 1.85 -7.99
C SER A 146 11.55 1.93 -9.36
N THR A 147 12.15 0.83 -9.81
CA THR A 147 12.82 0.74 -11.12
C THR A 147 12.26 -0.44 -11.90
N GLY A 148 11.69 -0.18 -13.09
CA GLY A 148 11.24 -1.24 -14.01
C GLY A 148 10.19 -2.21 -13.45
N GLY A 149 9.31 -1.73 -12.57
CA GLY A 149 8.25 -2.55 -11.94
C GLY A 149 8.68 -3.29 -10.67
N ASN A 150 9.97 -3.29 -10.33
CA ASN A 150 10.46 -3.76 -9.04
C ASN A 150 10.48 -2.59 -8.07
N THR A 151 9.86 -2.76 -6.91
CA THR A 151 9.94 -1.79 -5.80
C THR A 151 10.93 -2.33 -4.79
N GLU A 152 11.95 -1.56 -4.49
CA GLU A 152 12.93 -1.86 -3.46
C GLU A 152 12.65 -0.98 -2.24
N ALA A 153 12.67 -1.60 -1.07
CA ALA A 153 12.49 -0.93 0.21
C ALA A 153 13.72 -1.17 1.08
N ARG A 154 14.46 -0.11 1.40
CA ARG A 154 15.58 -0.15 2.34
C ARG A 154 15.20 0.47 3.67
N PHE A 155 15.39 -0.27 4.75
CA PHE A 155 15.19 0.20 6.11
C PHE A 155 16.53 0.44 6.76
N VAL A 156 16.67 1.54 7.50
CA VAL A 156 17.84 1.82 8.34
C VAL A 156 17.38 1.93 9.80
N ILE A 157 17.91 1.06 10.67
CA ILE A 157 17.56 0.98 12.09
C ILE A 157 18.85 1.02 12.90
N GLY A 158 19.04 2.05 13.72
CA GLY A 158 20.25 2.20 14.53
C GLY A 158 21.56 2.22 13.71
N GLY A 159 21.50 2.69 12.46
CA GLY A 159 22.65 2.73 11.55
C GLY A 159 22.99 1.40 10.86
N ARG A 160 22.15 0.37 11.02
CA ARG A 160 22.23 -0.89 10.26
C ARG A 160 21.06 -0.96 9.29
N ASP A 161 21.29 -1.48 8.10
CA ASP A 161 20.27 -1.59 7.06
C ASP A 161 19.84 -3.02 6.72
N VAL A 162 18.65 -3.12 6.15
CA VAL A 162 18.13 -4.32 5.47
C VAL A 162 17.30 -3.86 4.28
N ALA A 163 17.41 -4.54 3.15
CA ALA A 163 16.69 -4.20 1.94
C ALA A 163 15.95 -5.39 1.32
N TYR A 164 14.74 -5.09 0.83
CA TYR A 164 13.83 -6.05 0.24
C TYR A 164 13.37 -5.60 -1.15
N THR A 165 13.28 -6.53 -2.09
CA THR A 165 12.40 -6.35 -3.25
C THR A 165 10.98 -6.68 -2.78
N VAL A 166 10.06 -5.75 -3.02
CA VAL A 166 8.64 -5.82 -2.63
C VAL A 166 7.80 -5.92 -3.89
N GLN A 167 7.01 -6.98 -3.98
CA GLN A 167 6.10 -7.24 -5.09
C GLN A 167 4.68 -7.45 -4.56
N THR A 168 3.68 -6.93 -5.26
CA THR A 168 2.26 -7.13 -4.93
C THR A 168 1.54 -7.87 -6.04
N SER A 169 0.48 -8.60 -5.69
CA SER A 169 -0.38 -9.27 -6.67
C SER A 169 -1.28 -8.30 -7.47
N SER A 170 -1.35 -7.02 -7.09
CA SER A 170 -2.04 -5.95 -7.82
C SER A 170 -1.06 -4.92 -8.40
N ASP A 171 -1.41 -4.43 -9.59
CA ASP A 171 -0.75 -3.33 -10.30
C ASP A 171 -1.80 -2.21 -10.57
N PRO A 172 -1.57 -0.96 -10.13
CA PRO A 172 -0.42 -0.46 -9.38
C PRO A 172 -0.36 -0.95 -7.92
N ASN A 173 0.87 -1.01 -7.36
CA ASN A 173 1.11 -1.51 -6.01
C ASN A 173 0.34 -0.68 -4.95
N PRO A 174 -0.62 -1.28 -4.22
CA PRO A 174 -1.52 -0.60 -3.29
C PRO A 174 -0.76 0.09 -2.14
N LEU A 175 0.40 -0.43 -1.75
CA LEU A 175 1.19 0.10 -0.63
C LEU A 175 1.94 1.38 -1.00
N PHE A 176 2.05 1.71 -2.30
CA PHE A 176 2.77 2.90 -2.78
C PHE A 176 1.90 3.79 -3.69
N LEU A 177 0.58 3.62 -3.65
CA LEU A 177 -0.34 4.44 -4.45
C LEU A 177 -0.27 5.92 -4.07
N PRO A 178 0.07 6.82 -5.00
CA PRO A 178 -0.03 8.25 -4.77
C PRO A 178 -1.45 8.69 -4.36
N ALA A 179 -2.46 7.97 -4.86
CA ALA A 179 -3.87 8.22 -4.55
C ALA A 179 -4.19 8.18 -3.06
N LEU A 180 -3.47 7.40 -2.24
CA LEU A 180 -3.65 7.37 -0.79
C LEU A 180 -3.30 8.70 -0.12
N SER A 181 -2.36 9.47 -0.69
CA SER A 181 -1.97 10.78 -0.18
C SER A 181 -2.81 11.93 -0.75
N GLY A 182 -3.35 11.76 -1.97
CA GLY A 182 -4.12 12.79 -2.67
C GLY A 182 -5.62 12.76 -2.39
N PHE A 183 -6.14 11.70 -1.78
CA PHE A 183 -7.57 11.56 -1.52
C PHE A 183 -8.03 12.43 -0.35
N SER A 184 -9.08 13.21 -0.58
CA SER A 184 -9.86 13.89 0.47
C SER A 184 -11.33 13.53 0.30
N CYS A 185 -12.04 13.37 1.44
CA CYS A 185 -13.49 13.20 1.39
C CYS A 185 -14.13 14.45 0.73
N PRO A 186 -14.94 14.29 -0.33
CA PRO A 186 -15.65 15.42 -0.94
C PRO A 186 -16.59 16.06 0.07
N LYS A 187 -16.51 17.39 0.22
CA LYS A 187 -17.29 18.13 1.24
C LYS A 187 -18.71 18.51 0.78
N ALA A 188 -18.98 18.47 -0.52
CA ALA A 188 -20.29 18.76 -1.12
C ALA A 188 -20.36 18.19 -2.55
N PHE A 189 -21.58 17.90 -3.01
CA PHE A 189 -21.91 17.45 -4.37
C PHE A 189 -22.96 18.39 -4.97
#